data_AF-A0A9W6W9D9-F1
#
_entry.id   AF-A0A9W6W9D9-F1
#
_cell.length_a   1.000
_cell.length_b   1.000
_cell.length_c   1.000
_cell.angle_alpha   90.00
_cell.angle_beta   90.00
_cell.angle_gamma   90.00
#
_symmetry.space_group_name_H-M   'P 1'
#
loop_
_entity.id
_entity.type
_entity.pdbx_description
1 polymer ?
#
loop_
_entity_poly.entity_id
_entity_poly.type
_entity_poly.pdbx_seq_one_letter_code
_entity_poly.pdbx_strand_id
1 'polypeptide(L)'
;MRQRLNMILLGVRDVATTVAFYQALGWRRSARGSEEFALFELGGVAVAFQSRAAFAADARLPEREPGGFAGFALAYVARSADEVYTVMARAAELGATVTRPAGPNPWGHSGYFTDPDGHLFEVLYEDGWIFDEHDDLVL
;
A
#
# COMPACT_ATOMS: atom_id res chain seq x y z
N MET A 1 -20.17 2.41 17.82
CA MET A 1 -19.08 1.58 17.25
C MET A 1 -17.76 2.25 17.59
N ARG A 2 -16.66 1.51 17.74
CA ARG A 2 -15.33 2.11 17.97
C ARG A 2 -14.77 2.65 16.65
N GLN A 3 -14.11 3.80 16.67
CA GLN A 3 -13.39 4.34 15.51
C GLN A 3 -12.05 3.62 15.36
N ARG A 4 -12.05 2.46 14.67
CA ARG A 4 -10.86 1.62 14.47
C ARG A 4 -10.88 0.98 13.08
N LEU A 5 -9.77 1.09 12.36
CA LEU A 5 -9.45 0.31 11.17
C LEU A 5 -8.31 -0.64 11.55
N ASN A 6 -8.59 -1.94 11.63
CA ASN A 6 -7.58 -2.93 12.02
C ASN A 6 -6.93 -3.61 10.81
N MET A 7 -7.62 -3.60 9.67
CA MET A 7 -7.18 -4.31 8.48
C MET A 7 -7.72 -3.65 7.21
N ILE A 8 -6.88 -3.58 6.19
CA ILE A 8 -7.24 -3.21 4.81
C ILE A 8 -7.14 -4.49 3.98
N LEU A 9 -8.24 -4.91 3.36
CA LEU A 9 -8.26 -6.08 2.48
C LEU A 9 -8.23 -5.63 1.01
N LEU A 10 -7.23 -6.09 0.27
CA LEU A 10 -6.99 -5.77 -1.13
C LEU A 10 -7.20 -7.01 -2.00
N GLY A 11 -7.98 -6.83 -3.07
CA GLY A 11 -8.24 -7.87 -4.07
C GLY A 11 -7.18 -7.87 -5.15
N VAL A 12 -6.42 -8.96 -5.25
CA VAL A 12 -5.28 -9.11 -6.17
C VAL A 12 -5.51 -10.22 -7.19
N ARG A 13 -4.77 -10.19 -8.31
CA ARG A 13 -4.89 -11.22 -9.36
C ARG A 13 -4.29 -12.56 -8.91
N ASP A 14 -3.13 -12.51 -8.26
CA ASP A 14 -2.42 -13.69 -7.77
C ASP A 14 -1.71 -13.38 -6.45
N VAL A 15 -2.15 -14.02 -5.37
CA VAL A 15 -1.66 -13.73 -4.00
C VAL A 15 -0.16 -14.02 -3.87
N ALA A 16 0.36 -15.05 -4.55
CA ALA A 16 1.78 -15.39 -4.47
C ALA A 16 2.67 -14.31 -5.11
N THR A 17 2.29 -13.81 -6.28
CA THR A 17 2.98 -12.72 -6.99
C THR A 17 2.95 -11.43 -6.17
N THR A 18 1.79 -11.07 -5.61
CA THR A 18 1.66 -9.93 -4.70
C THR A 18 2.57 -10.08 -3.49
N VAL A 19 2.55 -11.23 -2.82
CA VAL A 19 3.42 -11.51 -1.65
C VAL A 19 4.90 -11.35 -2.01
N ALA A 20 5.33 -11.86 -3.15
CA ALA A 20 6.72 -11.74 -3.60
C ALA A 20 7.13 -10.26 -3.78
N PHE A 21 6.26 -9.43 -4.36
CA PHE A 21 6.49 -7.99 -4.51
C PHE A 21 6.68 -7.29 -3.15
N TYR A 22 5.75 -7.48 -2.21
CA TYR A 22 5.83 -6.83 -0.90
C TYR A 22 7.01 -7.36 -0.06
N GLN A 23 7.37 -8.64 -0.17
CA GLN A 23 8.59 -9.15 0.46
C GLN A 23 9.86 -8.56 -0.15
N ALA A 24 9.89 -8.31 -1.47
CA ALA A 24 11.02 -7.67 -2.14
C ALA A 24 11.16 -6.17 -1.79
N LEU A 25 10.06 -5.52 -1.39
CA LEU A 25 10.05 -4.20 -0.73
C LEU A 25 10.60 -4.25 0.71
N GLY A 26 10.87 -5.43 1.25
CA GLY A 26 11.40 -5.63 2.60
C GLY A 26 10.33 -5.91 3.65
N TRP A 27 9.06 -6.07 3.27
CA TRP A 27 8.00 -6.36 4.23
C TRP A 27 8.03 -7.81 4.69
N ARG A 28 7.62 -8.02 5.94
CA ARG A 28 7.57 -9.35 6.55
C ARG A 28 6.16 -9.90 6.54
N ARG A 29 5.93 -10.96 5.77
CA ARG A 29 4.67 -11.70 5.78
C ARG A 29 4.43 -12.34 7.16
N SER A 30 3.21 -12.19 7.66
CA SER A 30 2.76 -12.82 8.91
C SER A 30 2.47 -14.32 8.70
N ALA A 31 2.86 -15.14 9.68
CA ALA A 31 2.57 -16.57 9.71
C ALA A 31 1.09 -16.90 10.01
N ARG A 32 0.27 -15.89 10.36
CA ARG A 32 -1.17 -16.07 10.63
C ARG A 32 -2.02 -16.18 9.37
N GLY A 33 -1.46 -15.92 8.19
CA GLY A 33 -2.14 -16.06 6.90
C GLY A 33 -2.08 -17.48 6.32
N SER A 34 -2.60 -17.64 5.11
CA SER A 34 -2.53 -18.83 4.26
C SER A 34 -2.02 -18.45 2.86
N GLU A 35 -1.89 -19.43 1.96
CA GLU A 35 -1.52 -19.17 0.56
C GLU A 35 -2.57 -18.34 -0.19
N GLU A 36 -3.85 -18.48 0.17
CA GLU A 36 -4.97 -17.75 -0.43
C GLU A 36 -5.27 -16.42 0.28
N PHE A 37 -4.70 -16.21 1.47
CA PHE A 37 -4.92 -15.04 2.31
C PHE A 37 -3.62 -14.59 2.98
N ALA A 38 -2.93 -13.62 2.39
CA ALA A 38 -1.68 -13.11 2.92
C ALA A 38 -1.90 -11.89 3.83
N LEU A 39 -1.01 -11.70 4.81
CA LEU A 39 -1.08 -10.63 5.81
C LEU A 39 0.30 -10.01 6.02
N PHE A 40 0.34 -8.69 6.10
CA PHE A 40 1.51 -7.89 6.51
C PHE A 40 1.09 -6.90 7.59
N GLU A 41 1.92 -6.78 8.63
CA GLU A 41 1.69 -5.84 9.73
C GLU A 41 2.34 -4.49 9.42
N LEU A 42 1.59 -3.40 9.60
CA LEU A 42 1.96 -2.02 9.26
C LEU A 42 1.71 -1.08 10.46
N GLY A 43 2.29 -1.38 11.63
CA GLY A 43 2.15 -0.52 12.81
C GLY A 43 0.71 -0.43 13.33
N GLY A 44 0.18 -1.53 13.87
CA GLY A 44 -1.18 -1.56 14.43
C GLY A 44 -2.33 -1.73 13.42
N VAL A 45 -2.07 -1.63 12.12
CA VAL A 45 -2.98 -2.02 11.03
C VAL A 45 -2.37 -3.17 10.24
N ALA A 46 -3.18 -4.11 9.77
CA ALA A 46 -2.75 -5.12 8.81
C ALA A 46 -3.18 -4.73 7.39
N VAL A 47 -2.35 -5.01 6.39
CA VAL A 47 -2.84 -5.17 5.02
C VAL A 47 -2.95 -6.65 4.70
N ALA A 48 -4.10 -7.02 4.14
CA ALA A 48 -4.43 -8.37 3.75
C ALA A 48 -4.65 -8.45 2.24
N PHE A 49 -4.30 -9.59 1.66
CA PHE A 49 -4.45 -9.85 0.24
C PHE A 49 -5.20 -11.15 0.01
N GLN A 50 -6.19 -11.09 -0.88
CA GLN A 50 -6.97 -12.24 -1.34
C GLN A 50 -7.22 -12.10 -2.84
N SER A 51 -7.47 -13.21 -3.54
CA SER A 51 -7.87 -13.13 -4.95
C SER A 51 -9.12 -12.24 -5.13
N ARG A 52 -9.15 -11.43 -6.19
CA ARG A 52 -10.29 -10.57 -6.54
C ARG A 52 -11.59 -11.36 -6.63
N ALA A 53 -11.57 -12.52 -7.29
CA ALA A 53 -12.72 -13.41 -7.43
C ALA A 53 -13.28 -13.85 -6.08
N ALA A 54 -12.42 -14.37 -5.18
CA ALA A 54 -12.87 -14.83 -3.87
C ALA A 54 -13.34 -13.66 -2.99
N PHE A 55 -12.65 -12.52 -3.04
CA PHE A 55 -13.06 -11.35 -2.27
C PHE A 55 -14.40 -10.78 -2.76
N ALA A 56 -14.61 -10.66 -4.07
CA ALA A 56 -15.87 -10.21 -4.65
C ALA A 56 -17.03 -11.17 -4.31
N ALA A 57 -16.79 -12.48 -4.37
CA ALA A 57 -17.76 -13.50 -3.99
C ALA A 57 -18.17 -13.40 -2.51
N ASP A 58 -17.20 -13.25 -1.61
CA ASP A 58 -17.43 -13.06 -0.17
C ASP A 58 -18.23 -11.78 0.12
N ALA A 59 -17.84 -10.68 -0.54
CA ALA A 59 -18.53 -9.39 -0.45
C ALA A 59 -19.90 -9.37 -1.16
N ARG A 60 -20.27 -10.42 -1.91
CA ARG A 60 -21.49 -10.50 -2.74
C ARG A 60 -21.59 -9.35 -3.75
N LEU A 61 -20.46 -8.98 -4.33
CA LEU A 61 -20.35 -7.98 -5.38
C LEU A 61 -19.90 -8.63 -6.68
N PRO A 62 -20.29 -8.07 -7.84
CA PRO A 62 -19.76 -8.55 -9.11
C PRO A 62 -18.26 -8.27 -9.17
N GLU A 63 -17.49 -9.29 -9.56
CA GLU A 63 -16.10 -9.06 -9.94
C GLU A 63 -16.08 -8.24 -11.23
N ARG A 64 -15.31 -7.15 -11.22
CA ARG A 64 -15.05 -6.32 -12.39
C ARG A 64 -13.55 -6.18 -12.56
N GLU A 65 -13.10 -6.14 -13.81
CA GLU A 65 -11.71 -5.77 -14.10
C GLU A 65 -11.38 -4.41 -13.45
N PRO A 66 -10.22 -4.27 -12.80
CA PRO A 66 -9.80 -2.99 -12.28
C PRO A 66 -9.70 -1.99 -13.44
N GLY A 67 -10.33 -0.82 -13.28
CA GLY A 67 -10.34 0.23 -14.30
C GLY A 67 -10.01 1.59 -13.68
N GLY A 68 -8.97 2.23 -14.20
CA GLY A 68 -8.61 3.60 -13.85
C GLY A 68 -8.32 3.83 -12.37
N PHE A 69 -8.61 5.06 -11.90
CA PHE A 69 -8.38 5.47 -10.52
C PHE A 69 -9.53 5.01 -9.60
N ALA A 70 -9.19 4.24 -8.56
CA ALA A 70 -10.15 3.67 -7.61
C ALA A 70 -10.70 4.67 -6.56
N GLY A 71 -10.22 5.92 -6.55
CA GLY A 71 -10.66 6.93 -5.59
C GLY A 71 -9.96 6.89 -4.23
N PHE A 72 -8.92 6.09 -4.06
CA PHE A 72 -8.11 6.03 -2.84
C PHE A 72 -6.63 5.72 -3.13
N ALA A 73 -5.77 6.02 -2.16
CA ALA A 73 -4.37 5.63 -2.15
C ALA A 73 -3.98 5.11 -0.76
N LEU A 74 -2.96 4.26 -0.72
CA LEU A 74 -2.23 3.90 0.49
C LEU A 74 -1.07 4.90 0.64
N ALA A 75 -1.09 5.70 1.69
CA ALA A 75 -0.10 6.76 1.89
C ALA A 75 1.05 6.27 2.78
N TYR A 76 2.27 6.52 2.32
CA TYR A 76 3.50 6.38 3.09
C TYR A 76 4.11 7.77 3.30
N VAL A 77 4.05 8.26 4.54
CA VAL A 77 4.66 9.54 4.90
C VAL A 77 6.13 9.29 5.25
N ALA A 78 7.01 9.67 4.34
CA ALA A 78 8.44 9.62 4.50
C ALA A 78 8.93 10.61 5.56
N ARG A 79 10.13 10.36 6.10
CA ARG A 79 10.87 11.20 7.05
C ARG A 79 11.67 12.31 6.38
N SER A 80 11.85 12.25 5.06
CA SER A 80 12.56 13.27 4.29
C SER A 80 12.16 13.28 2.82
N ALA A 81 12.45 14.38 2.13
CA ALA A 81 12.30 14.45 0.67
C ALA A 81 13.14 13.39 -0.07
N ASP A 82 14.35 13.11 0.39
CA ASP A 82 15.25 12.11 -0.22
C ASP A 82 14.70 10.68 -0.11
N GLU A 83 14.01 10.38 1.00
CA GLU A 83 13.35 9.09 1.17
C GLU A 83 12.19 8.91 0.18
N VAL A 84 11.47 9.99 -0.19
CA VAL A 84 10.45 9.92 -1.25
C VAL A 84 11.07 9.40 -2.55
N TYR A 85 12.21 9.95 -2.97
CA TYR A 85 12.91 9.49 -4.18
C TYR A 85 13.39 8.04 -4.03
N THR A 86 13.94 7.68 -2.87
CA THR A 86 14.49 6.34 -2.59
C THR A 86 13.40 5.27 -2.67
N VAL A 87 12.27 5.47 -1.99
CA VAL A 87 11.14 4.53 -1.99
C VAL A 87 10.55 4.39 -3.38
N MET A 88 10.34 5.52 -4.09
CA MET A 88 9.78 5.52 -5.44
C MET A 88 10.69 4.79 -6.44
N ALA A 89 12.01 4.99 -6.37
CA ALA A 89 12.97 4.29 -7.21
C ALA A 89 12.97 2.79 -6.92
N ARG A 90 12.97 2.41 -5.63
CA ARG A 90 12.94 1.00 -5.22
C ARG A 90 11.67 0.29 -5.68
N ALA A 91 10.50 0.94 -5.56
CA ALA A 91 9.24 0.38 -6.04
C ALA A 91 9.29 0.14 -7.57
N ALA A 92 9.80 1.11 -8.33
CA ALA A 92 9.93 0.99 -9.78
C ALA A 92 10.85 -0.17 -10.21
N GLU A 93 12.00 -0.36 -9.53
CA GLU A 93 12.90 -1.51 -9.76
C GLU A 93 12.22 -2.86 -9.55
N LEU A 94 11.24 -2.92 -8.66
CA LEU A 94 10.48 -4.13 -8.31
C LEU A 94 9.24 -4.35 -9.18
N GLY A 95 9.05 -3.53 -10.22
CA GLY A 95 7.95 -3.68 -11.18
C GLY A 95 6.69 -2.91 -10.83
N ALA A 96 6.75 -1.99 -9.84
CA ALA A 96 5.67 -1.02 -9.66
C ALA A 96 5.60 -0.06 -10.86
N THR A 97 4.40 0.41 -11.18
CA THR A 97 4.19 1.41 -12.24
C THR A 97 4.18 2.80 -11.63
N VAL A 98 5.19 3.62 -11.93
CA VAL A 98 5.21 5.04 -11.52
C VAL A 98 4.15 5.82 -12.31
N THR A 99 3.09 6.25 -11.64
CA THR A 99 2.00 7.03 -12.24
C THR A 99 2.26 8.53 -12.18
N ARG A 100 3.01 8.97 -11.17
CA ARG A 100 3.61 10.31 -11.11
C ARG A 100 5.00 10.23 -10.49
N PRO A 101 6.05 10.71 -11.18
CA PRO A 101 7.41 10.74 -10.64
C PRO A 101 7.48 11.49 -9.30
N ALA A 102 8.42 11.09 -8.45
CA ALA A 102 8.78 11.86 -7.27
C ALA A 102 9.21 13.28 -7.67
N GLY A 103 8.73 14.27 -6.93
CA GLY A 103 9.07 15.66 -7.17
C GLY A 103 8.43 16.60 -6.15
N PRO A 104 8.79 17.90 -6.20
CA PRO A 104 8.21 18.90 -5.33
C PRO A 104 6.73 19.14 -5.64
N ASN A 105 5.97 19.49 -4.60
CA ASN A 105 4.59 19.94 -4.66
C ASN A 105 4.41 21.17 -3.73
N PRO A 106 3.24 21.85 -3.69
CA PRO A 106 3.06 23.05 -2.87
C PRO A 106 3.28 22.89 -1.35
N TRP A 107 3.29 21.65 -0.85
CA TRP A 107 3.37 21.30 0.56
C TRP A 107 4.66 20.55 0.94
N GLY A 108 5.46 20.14 -0.04
CA GLY A 108 6.67 19.35 0.19
C GLY A 108 7.08 18.55 -1.03
N HIS A 109 7.23 17.24 -0.89
CA HIS A 109 7.58 16.32 -1.96
C HIS A 109 6.63 15.13 -1.98
N SER A 110 6.24 14.66 -3.16
CA SER A 110 5.56 13.38 -3.26
C SER A 110 5.73 12.73 -4.62
N GLY A 111 5.39 11.44 -4.70
CA GLY A 111 5.26 10.65 -5.92
C GLY A 111 4.13 9.63 -5.79
N TYR A 112 3.72 9.06 -6.91
CA TYR A 112 2.70 8.00 -6.92
C TYR A 112 3.14 6.82 -7.79
N PHE A 113 2.88 5.62 -7.29
CA PHE A 113 3.03 4.39 -8.05
C PHE A 113 1.84 3.47 -7.80
N THR A 114 1.60 2.53 -8.71
CA THR A 114 0.73 1.38 -8.41
C THR A 114 1.57 0.13 -8.22
N ASP A 115 1.16 -0.71 -7.28
CA ASP A 115 1.67 -2.07 -7.18
C ASP A 115 1.30 -2.91 -8.43
N PRO A 116 1.78 -4.16 -8.55
CA PRO A 116 1.48 -5.01 -9.70
C PRO A 116 -0.01 -5.28 -9.96
N ASP A 117 -0.88 -5.04 -8.97
CA ASP A 117 -2.33 -5.24 -9.06
C ASP A 117 -3.11 -3.93 -9.26
N GLY A 118 -2.40 -2.80 -9.38
CA GLY A 118 -2.99 -1.49 -9.65
C GLY A 118 -3.40 -0.72 -8.39
N HIS A 119 -3.03 -1.19 -7.19
CA HIS A 119 -3.32 -0.46 -5.95
C HIS A 119 -2.39 0.75 -5.84
N LEU A 120 -2.98 1.94 -5.73
CA LEU A 120 -2.25 3.21 -5.73
C LEU A 120 -1.59 3.45 -4.37
N PHE A 121 -0.30 3.76 -4.42
CA PHE A 121 0.47 4.28 -3.31
C PHE A 121 0.81 5.75 -3.55
N GLU A 122 0.72 6.54 -2.49
CA GLU A 122 1.34 7.84 -2.40
C GLU A 122 2.56 7.74 -1.48
N VAL A 123 3.69 8.24 -1.94
CA VAL A 123 4.88 8.43 -1.10
C VAL A 123 5.04 9.93 -0.96
N LEU A 124 4.95 10.45 0.27
CA LEU A 124 4.95 11.90 0.50
C LEU A 124 5.83 12.30 1.68
N TYR A 125 6.39 13.49 1.62
CA TYR A 125 7.03 14.21 2.71
C TYR A 125 6.48 15.63 2.74
N GLU A 126 5.88 16.01 3.85
CA GLU A 126 5.33 17.34 4.12
C GLU A 126 5.64 17.70 5.56
N ASP A 127 5.97 18.97 5.82
CA ASP A 127 6.20 19.45 7.18
C ASP A 127 4.87 19.49 7.96
N GLY A 128 4.85 18.94 9.18
CA GLY A 128 3.69 19.03 10.08
C GLY A 128 3.05 17.68 10.44
N TRP A 129 3.43 16.58 9.77
CA TRP A 129 3.06 15.24 10.22
C TRP A 129 3.85 14.87 11.47
N ILE A 130 3.15 14.49 12.56
CA ILE A 130 3.74 14.12 13.84
C ILE A 130 3.57 12.62 14.04
N PHE A 131 4.65 11.95 14.43
CA PHE A 131 4.67 10.53 14.75
C PHE A 131 5.15 10.32 16.18
N ASP A 132 4.61 9.31 16.85
CA ASP A 132 5.09 8.91 18.17
C ASP A 132 6.34 7.99 18.07
N GLU A 133 6.78 7.45 19.21
CA GLU A 133 7.96 6.57 19.29
C GLU A 133 7.78 5.21 18.58
N HIS A 134 6.55 4.83 18.24
CA HIS A 134 6.22 3.61 17.50
C HIS A 134 6.02 3.85 16.00
N ASP A 135 6.25 5.09 15.54
CA ASP A 135 5.94 5.54 14.18
C ASP A 135 4.44 5.60 13.86
N ASP A 136 3.60 5.71 14.90
CA ASP A 136 2.16 5.90 14.72
C ASP A 136 1.85 7.39 14.51
N LEU A 137 0.95 7.67 13.56
CA LEU A 137 0.52 9.04 13.26
C LEU A 137 -0.30 9.65 14.41
N VAL A 138 0.07 10.86 14.83
CA VAL A 138 -0.62 11.64 15.87
C VAL A 138 -1.29 12.86 15.24
N LEU A 139 -2.60 13.00 15.47
CA LEU A 139 -3.45 14.11 14.99
C LEU A 139 -4.00 14.93 16.15
#